data_AF-A0A520RBK1-F1
#
_entry.id   AF-A0A520RBK1-F1
#
_cell.length_a   1.000
_cell.length_b   1.000
_cell.length_c   1.000
_cell.angle_alpha   90.00
_cell.angle_beta   90.00
_cell.angle_gamma   90.00
#
_symmetry.space_group_name_H-M   'P 1'
#
loop_
_entity.id
_entity.type
_entity.pdbx_description
1 polymer ?
#
loop_
_entity_poly.entity_id
_entity_poly.type
_entity_poly.pdbx_seq_one_letter_code
_entity_poly.pdbx_strand_id
1 'polypeptide(L)'
;MIRPPLIIAHVTLLLSVITLSLLTRVNASTEDLKIPNLGESSTSLFSADYEYEIGRMWLRSFRGQAPLVNDPLLHSYLENLTFELAQHSDLQDRRIELVIVDNPSINAFAVPGGVMGVHNGLFLYAQTEDEFATVMAHEIAHLSQRHFSRRMELAAQQGPMQLAGLLAGILLAATVGTDAGLAAMTTAQGLAQDEQLRYSRSNEAEADRVGLRTLYEAGMDPYAAPQMFERMLAATRYSSTNRVPEFMRTHPLSERRIADTRTRAMQYPKRIRPVSLDFQLMRARVEVHSAPTPEEAVASFRAALQGQTRSTEATTYGLVLALTAAGRPNEAALSLDSIWSENTDRIEYVIADAEIDLARGNPQRAVATLEQRLELSPGNHPLTMAYADALHQAGSPHLAEATLIEQSRRVSNDPGLWYLLAEVQGLAGNIIGLHRSRAEYFIMINALDAAEKQLGYAQALTDRDFTTSSLINERLRDIQSMRAEMDRS
;
A
#
# COMPACT_ATOMS: atom_id res chain seq x y z
N MET A 1 -43.21 -74.39 -52.57
CA MET A 1 -44.09 -75.28 -51.77
C MET A 1 -43.32 -75.69 -50.53
N ILE A 2 -43.91 -75.46 -49.35
CA ILE A 2 -43.56 -76.03 -48.01
C ILE A 2 -42.39 -75.38 -47.24
N ARG A 3 -42.73 -74.83 -46.06
CA ARG A 3 -41.94 -74.34 -44.88
C ARG A 3 -41.66 -75.54 -43.91
N PRO A 4 -40.96 -75.44 -42.74
CA PRO A 4 -40.01 -74.49 -42.09
C PRO A 4 -38.77 -75.27 -41.49
N PRO A 5 -37.99 -74.90 -40.41
CA PRO A 5 -38.10 -73.80 -39.44
C PRO A 5 -36.83 -73.02 -38.97
N LEU A 6 -37.16 -72.04 -38.12
CA LEU A 6 -36.46 -71.00 -37.34
C LEU A 6 -35.12 -71.32 -36.66
N ILE A 7 -34.31 -70.25 -36.42
CA ILE A 7 -33.71 -69.77 -35.13
C ILE A 7 -32.97 -68.43 -35.47
N ILE A 8 -33.50 -67.24 -35.13
CA ILE A 8 -33.25 -66.35 -33.97
C ILE A 8 -31.82 -65.74 -33.86
N ALA A 9 -31.81 -64.41 -33.69
CA ALA A 9 -30.74 -63.47 -33.26
C ALA A 9 -30.21 -62.53 -34.38
N HIS A 10 -30.93 -61.45 -34.72
CA HIS A 10 -30.81 -60.08 -34.17
C HIS A 10 -29.50 -59.37 -34.48
N VAL A 11 -29.49 -58.49 -35.49
CA VAL A 11 -29.11 -57.07 -35.36
C VAL A 11 -29.85 -56.29 -36.46
N THR A 12 -30.80 -55.45 -36.06
CA THR A 12 -31.47 -54.47 -36.94
C THR A 12 -31.03 -53.06 -36.53
N LEU A 13 -30.72 -52.32 -37.58
CA LEU A 13 -30.53 -50.89 -37.77
C LEU A 13 -31.29 -49.91 -36.84
N LEU A 14 -30.58 -48.81 -36.52
CA LEU A 14 -31.01 -47.40 -36.50
C LEU A 14 -31.36 -46.72 -35.15
N LEU A 15 -30.65 -45.59 -34.96
CA LEU A 15 -31.06 -44.29 -34.41
C LEU A 15 -30.65 -43.91 -32.96
N SER A 16 -29.73 -42.94 -32.92
CA SER A 16 -29.74 -41.72 -32.10
C SER A 16 -29.39 -41.76 -30.60
N VAL A 17 -28.62 -40.72 -30.22
CA VAL A 17 -28.54 -40.04 -28.92
C VAL A 17 -27.23 -40.26 -28.13
N ILE A 18 -26.50 -39.15 -27.96
CA ILE A 18 -25.40 -38.85 -27.01
C ILE A 18 -24.02 -39.45 -27.33
N THR A 19 -23.16 -38.62 -27.94
CA THR A 19 -21.80 -38.38 -27.41
C THR A 19 -21.39 -36.95 -27.79
N LEU A 20 -21.87 -36.00 -26.99
CA LEU A 20 -21.38 -34.63 -26.94
C LEU A 20 -20.23 -34.60 -25.92
N SER A 21 -19.08 -34.07 -26.37
CA SER A 21 -18.02 -33.45 -25.56
C SER A 21 -17.38 -34.26 -24.42
N LEU A 22 -16.24 -34.90 -24.73
CA LEU A 22 -15.11 -34.99 -23.79
C LEU A 22 -13.89 -34.33 -24.43
N LEU A 23 -13.92 -33.00 -24.52
CA LEU A 23 -12.71 -32.19 -24.61
C LEU A 23 -12.26 -31.93 -23.18
N THR A 24 -11.46 -32.83 -22.63
CA THR A 24 -10.66 -32.53 -21.44
C THR A 24 -9.68 -31.43 -21.83
N ARG A 25 -10.03 -30.18 -21.53
CA ARG A 25 -9.05 -29.08 -21.46
C ARG A 25 -8.09 -29.43 -20.34
N VAL A 26 -6.93 -29.97 -20.69
CA VAL A 26 -5.76 -29.89 -19.84
C VAL A 26 -5.42 -28.40 -19.81
N ASN A 27 -5.88 -27.69 -18.78
CA ASN A 27 -5.28 -26.42 -18.40
C ASN A 27 -3.87 -26.78 -17.90
N ALA A 28 -2.91 -26.78 -18.82
CA ALA A 28 -1.53 -26.60 -18.43
C ALA A 28 -1.46 -25.23 -17.76
N SER A 29 -1.43 -25.23 -16.43
CA SER A 29 -0.93 -24.12 -15.64
C SER A 29 0.47 -23.82 -16.13
N THR A 30 0.59 -22.79 -16.96
CA THR A 30 1.87 -22.11 -17.19
C THR A 30 2.24 -21.49 -15.86
N GLU A 31 2.96 -22.25 -15.03
CA GLU A 31 3.91 -21.68 -14.08
C GLU A 31 4.69 -20.58 -14.79
N ASP A 32 4.89 -19.47 -14.08
CA ASP A 32 5.62 -18.27 -14.48
C ASP A 32 6.88 -18.55 -15.29
N LEU A 33 6.73 -18.67 -16.61
CA LEU A 33 7.81 -18.43 -17.54
C LEU A 33 8.03 -16.91 -17.52
N LYS A 34 8.92 -16.46 -16.62
CA LYS A 34 9.53 -15.12 -16.65
C LYS A 34 10.27 -14.98 -17.99
N ILE A 35 9.54 -14.61 -19.04
CA ILE A 35 10.16 -14.25 -20.32
C ILE A 35 10.75 -12.85 -20.12
N PRO A 36 12.09 -12.69 -20.16
CA PRO A 36 12.70 -11.38 -19.99
C PRO A 36 12.22 -10.43 -21.09
N ASN A 37 11.99 -9.17 -20.74
CA ASN A 37 11.66 -8.14 -21.72
C ASN A 37 12.90 -7.87 -22.60
N LEU A 38 12.92 -8.43 -23.81
CA LEU A 38 14.07 -8.38 -24.73
C LEU A 38 14.29 -7.00 -25.40
N GLY A 39 13.57 -5.95 -24.96
CA GLY A 39 13.69 -4.58 -25.47
C GLY A 39 14.72 -3.71 -24.75
N GLU A 40 15.04 -4.01 -23.50
CA GLU A 40 16.17 -3.41 -22.78
C GLU A 40 17.30 -4.43 -22.73
N SER A 41 18.51 -4.02 -23.09
CA SER A 41 19.67 -4.89 -23.00
C SER A 41 19.80 -5.45 -21.59
N SER A 42 19.54 -6.75 -21.42
CA SER A 42 19.76 -7.53 -20.18
C SER A 42 21.23 -7.56 -19.72
N THR A 43 22.10 -6.82 -20.43
CA THR A 43 23.52 -6.59 -20.18
C THR A 43 23.81 -5.20 -19.58
N SER A 44 22.79 -4.37 -19.35
CA SER A 44 22.89 -3.18 -18.50
C SER A 44 23.07 -3.62 -17.05
N LEU A 45 24.07 -3.08 -16.35
CA LEU A 45 24.28 -3.29 -14.91
C LEU A 45 23.07 -2.84 -14.04
N PHE A 46 22.11 -2.11 -14.64
CA PHE A 46 20.89 -1.59 -14.00
C PHE A 46 19.65 -1.91 -14.85
N SER A 47 19.31 -3.19 -14.96
CA SER A 47 18.03 -3.62 -15.56
C SER A 47 16.83 -3.27 -14.66
N ALA A 48 15.62 -3.24 -15.22
CA ALA A 48 14.40 -3.03 -14.44
C ALA A 48 14.21 -4.09 -13.33
N ASP A 49 14.64 -5.34 -13.57
CA ASP A 49 14.57 -6.40 -12.57
C ASP A 49 15.56 -6.19 -11.42
N TYR A 50 16.77 -5.70 -11.72
CA TYR A 50 17.74 -5.35 -10.68
C TYR A 50 17.24 -4.18 -9.82
N GLU A 51 16.64 -3.15 -10.44
CA GLU A 51 16.01 -2.05 -9.71
C GLU A 51 14.86 -2.53 -8.83
N TYR A 52 14.05 -3.47 -9.32
CA TYR A 52 12.98 -4.10 -8.55
C TYR A 52 13.52 -4.84 -7.32
N GLU A 53 14.55 -5.66 -7.47
CA GLU A 53 15.17 -6.41 -6.37
C GLU A 53 15.72 -5.48 -5.28
N ILE A 54 16.49 -4.45 -5.67
CA ILE A 54 16.99 -3.45 -4.71
C ILE A 54 15.84 -2.72 -4.03
N GLY A 55 14.81 -2.33 -4.78
CA GLY A 55 13.61 -1.70 -4.22
C GLY A 55 12.96 -2.55 -3.13
N ARG A 56 12.83 -3.87 -3.36
CA ARG A 56 12.26 -4.79 -2.37
C ARG A 56 13.17 -4.99 -1.17
N MET A 57 14.50 -5.02 -1.34
CA MET A 57 15.45 -5.05 -0.23
C MET A 57 15.35 -3.78 0.63
N TRP A 58 15.29 -2.61 -0.02
CA TRP A 58 15.12 -1.33 0.65
C TRP A 58 13.79 -1.28 1.41
N LEU A 59 12.68 -1.69 0.78
CA LEU A 59 11.36 -1.71 1.38
C LEU A 59 11.30 -2.58 2.64
N ARG A 60 11.89 -3.79 2.62
CA ARG A 60 11.95 -4.65 3.81
C ARG A 60 12.71 -3.97 4.95
N SER A 61 13.86 -3.38 4.63
CA SER A 61 14.67 -2.64 5.61
C SER A 61 13.93 -1.42 6.17
N PHE A 62 13.20 -0.71 5.32
CA PHE A 62 12.36 0.43 5.69
C PHE A 62 11.23 0.02 6.63
N ARG A 63 10.49 -1.05 6.31
CA ARG A 63 9.41 -1.58 7.15
C ARG A 63 9.88 -2.00 8.55
N GLY A 64 11.13 -2.46 8.69
CA GLY A 64 11.70 -2.80 10.00
C GLY A 64 12.14 -1.61 10.86
N GLN A 65 12.21 -0.40 10.31
CA GLN A 65 12.74 0.79 11.00
C GLN A 65 11.74 1.94 11.11
N ALA A 66 10.81 2.07 10.14
CA ALA A 66 9.84 3.15 10.10
C ALA A 66 8.59 2.82 10.93
N PRO A 67 8.01 3.80 11.64
CA PRO A 67 6.65 3.65 12.15
C PRO A 67 5.67 3.72 10.98
N LEU A 68 4.90 2.65 10.76
CA LEU A 68 3.96 2.55 9.64
C LEU A 68 2.51 2.56 10.13
N VAL A 69 1.63 3.13 9.33
CA VAL A 69 0.18 3.05 9.51
C VAL A 69 -0.33 1.76 8.86
N ASN A 70 -0.89 0.87 9.69
CA ASN A 70 -1.57 -0.35 9.26
C ASN A 70 -3.10 -0.13 9.26
N ASP A 71 -3.58 0.63 8.28
CA ASP A 71 -5.01 0.85 8.03
C ASP A 71 -5.34 0.38 6.61
N PRO A 72 -6.02 -0.77 6.44
CA PRO A 72 -6.35 -1.31 5.12
C PRO A 72 -7.18 -0.35 4.25
N LEU A 73 -8.05 0.49 4.82
CA LEU A 73 -8.85 1.45 4.06
C LEU A 73 -7.95 2.55 3.49
N LEU A 74 -7.02 3.08 4.30
CA LEU A 74 -6.07 4.08 3.84
C LEU A 74 -5.14 3.54 2.75
N HIS A 75 -4.65 2.30 2.92
CA HIS A 75 -3.83 1.64 1.90
C HIS A 75 -4.61 1.41 0.61
N SER A 76 -5.84 0.88 0.69
CA SER A 76 -6.66 0.65 -0.51
C SER A 76 -7.00 1.95 -1.25
N TYR A 77 -7.30 3.03 -0.52
CA TYR A 77 -7.48 4.36 -1.14
C TYR A 77 -6.22 4.82 -1.86
N LEU A 78 -5.06 4.73 -1.20
CA LEU A 78 -3.78 5.17 -1.75
C LEU A 78 -3.38 4.33 -2.98
N GLU A 79 -3.60 3.02 -2.93
CA GLU A 79 -3.40 2.10 -4.06
C GLU A 79 -4.26 2.48 -5.26
N ASN A 80 -5.56 2.69 -5.04
CA ASN A 80 -6.49 3.05 -6.10
C ASN A 80 -6.10 4.39 -6.77
N LEU A 81 -5.82 5.41 -5.96
CA LEU A 81 -5.39 6.72 -6.47
C LEU A 81 -4.06 6.63 -7.22
N THR A 82 -3.09 5.90 -6.67
CA THR A 82 -1.77 5.73 -7.30
C THR A 82 -1.90 4.98 -8.62
N PHE A 83 -2.72 3.93 -8.69
CA PHE A 83 -3.00 3.20 -9.91
C PHE A 83 -3.68 4.07 -10.96
N GLU A 84 -4.67 4.89 -10.55
CA GLU A 84 -5.35 5.86 -11.42
C GLU A 84 -4.36 6.89 -12.01
N LEU A 85 -3.41 7.38 -11.23
CA LEU A 85 -2.38 8.28 -11.74
C LEU A 85 -1.38 7.54 -12.63
N ALA A 86 -0.95 6.35 -12.24
CA ALA A 86 0.06 5.57 -12.95
C ALA A 86 -0.39 5.18 -14.36
N GLN A 87 -1.68 4.86 -14.56
CA GLN A 87 -2.23 4.56 -15.89
C GLN A 87 -2.15 5.72 -16.89
N HIS A 88 -2.11 6.96 -16.38
CA HIS A 88 -1.99 8.21 -17.16
C HIS A 88 -0.58 8.80 -17.11
N SER A 89 0.40 8.02 -16.69
CA SER A 89 1.79 8.46 -16.57
C SER A 89 2.70 7.79 -17.58
N ASP A 90 3.94 8.27 -17.69
CA ASP A 90 5.00 7.66 -18.49
C ASP A 90 5.62 6.40 -17.82
N LEU A 91 5.10 5.96 -16.65
CA LEU A 91 5.64 4.84 -15.89
C LEU A 91 5.46 3.50 -16.62
N GLN A 92 6.59 2.87 -16.95
CA GLN A 92 6.62 1.60 -17.70
C GLN A 92 6.40 0.39 -16.79
N ASP A 93 7.16 0.29 -15.70
CA ASP A 93 7.00 -0.76 -14.70
C ASP A 93 6.02 -0.30 -13.61
N ARG A 94 4.84 -0.91 -13.60
CA ARG A 94 3.73 -0.57 -12.69
C ARG A 94 3.65 -1.49 -11.47
N ARG A 95 4.71 -2.25 -11.18
CA ARG A 95 4.84 -3.02 -9.93
C ARG A 95 5.12 -2.07 -8.75
N ILE A 96 4.09 -1.34 -8.34
CA ILE A 96 4.18 -0.33 -7.28
C ILE A 96 3.91 -0.97 -5.91
N GLU A 97 4.73 -0.64 -4.92
CA GLU A 97 4.49 -0.96 -3.52
C GLU A 97 4.33 0.33 -2.73
N LEU A 98 3.31 0.38 -1.88
CA LEU A 98 2.98 1.56 -1.11
C LEU A 98 3.26 1.36 0.38
N VAL A 99 3.69 2.44 1.03
CA VAL A 99 3.81 2.51 2.49
C VAL A 99 3.25 3.83 2.99
N ILE A 100 2.56 3.78 4.13
CA ILE A 100 2.08 4.96 4.84
C ILE A 100 2.89 5.07 6.12
N VAL A 101 3.65 6.14 6.25
CA VAL A 101 4.50 6.42 7.41
C VAL A 101 3.67 7.20 8.42
N ASP A 102 3.70 6.75 9.67
CA ASP A 102 3.06 7.47 10.77
C ASP A 102 3.94 8.66 11.19
N ASN A 103 3.72 9.80 10.53
CA ASN A 103 4.49 11.00 10.74
C ASN A 103 3.66 12.24 10.34
N PRO A 104 3.42 13.19 11.25
CA PRO A 104 2.56 14.34 10.99
C PRO A 104 3.17 15.37 10.02
N SER A 105 4.42 15.20 9.59
CA SER A 105 5.06 16.08 8.61
C SER A 105 4.54 15.86 7.18
N ILE A 106 4.62 16.90 6.34
CA ILE A 106 4.37 16.77 4.91
C ILE A 106 5.56 16.07 4.27
N ASN A 107 5.36 14.84 3.79
CA ASN A 107 6.34 14.13 2.98
C ASN A 107 5.70 13.07 2.08
N ALA A 108 6.38 12.81 0.97
CA ALA A 108 6.21 11.65 0.13
C ALA A 108 7.57 11.33 -0.49
N PHE A 109 7.75 10.09 -0.95
CA PHE A 109 8.97 9.68 -1.62
C PHE A 109 8.70 8.55 -2.60
N ALA A 110 9.58 8.45 -3.59
CA ALA A 110 9.70 7.28 -4.46
C ALA A 110 11.14 6.79 -4.54
N VAL A 111 11.33 5.47 -4.46
CA VAL A 111 12.62 4.81 -4.65
C VAL A 111 12.49 3.71 -5.72
N PRO A 112 13.59 3.16 -6.25
CA PRO A 112 13.58 2.22 -7.36
C PRO A 112 12.75 0.97 -7.07
N GLY A 113 12.36 0.28 -8.14
CA GLY A 113 11.50 -0.88 -8.03
C GLY A 113 10.06 -0.53 -7.66
N GLY A 114 9.60 0.69 -7.99
CA GLY A 114 8.23 1.11 -7.79
C GLY A 114 7.82 1.28 -6.33
N VAL A 115 8.75 1.47 -5.39
CA VAL A 115 8.38 1.69 -3.99
C VAL A 115 8.05 3.16 -3.79
N MET A 116 6.87 3.44 -3.27
CA MET A 116 6.39 4.78 -2.96
C MET A 116 5.92 4.84 -1.52
N GLY A 117 6.14 5.98 -0.87
CA GLY A 117 5.69 6.20 0.49
C GLY A 117 5.10 7.58 0.69
N VAL A 118 4.13 7.68 1.60
CA VAL A 118 3.53 8.96 2.01
C VAL A 118 3.57 9.05 3.53
N HIS A 119 3.81 10.24 4.06
CA HIS A 119 3.56 10.50 5.47
C HIS A 119 2.06 10.77 5.66
N ASN A 120 1.46 10.26 6.74
CA ASN A 120 0.05 10.52 7.03
C ASN A 120 -0.24 12.03 7.17
N GLY A 121 0.73 12.83 7.62
CA GLY A 121 0.66 14.29 7.62
C GLY A 121 0.24 14.89 6.26
N LEU A 122 0.66 14.30 5.14
CA LEU A 122 0.27 14.78 3.80
C LEU A 122 -1.26 14.83 3.62
N PHE A 123 -2.00 13.85 4.16
CA PHE A 123 -3.46 13.86 4.14
C PHE A 123 -4.03 15.07 4.89
N LEU A 124 -3.44 15.44 6.04
CA LEU A 124 -3.91 16.54 6.88
C LEU A 124 -3.67 17.92 6.25
N TYR A 125 -2.58 18.07 5.49
CA TYR A 125 -2.27 19.33 4.80
C TYR A 125 -3.01 19.45 3.46
N ALA A 126 -3.22 18.37 2.72
CA ALA A 126 -3.99 18.40 1.48
C ALA A 126 -5.49 18.66 1.77
N GLN A 127 -6.05 19.71 1.16
CA GLN A 127 -7.44 20.11 1.37
C GLN A 127 -8.40 19.37 0.42
N THR A 128 -7.89 18.95 -0.74
CA THR A 128 -8.62 18.22 -1.78
C THR A 128 -7.79 17.04 -2.27
N GLU A 129 -8.47 16.08 -2.89
CA GLU A 129 -7.81 14.94 -3.52
C GLU A 129 -6.84 15.37 -4.62
N ASP A 130 -7.18 16.38 -5.42
CA ASP A 130 -6.32 16.88 -6.50
C ASP A 130 -4.99 17.44 -5.99
N GLU A 131 -5.01 18.05 -4.79
CA GLU A 131 -3.81 18.55 -4.14
C GLU A 131 -2.94 17.42 -3.58
N PHE A 132 -3.56 16.39 -3.00
CA PHE A 132 -2.84 15.18 -2.59
C PHE A 132 -2.24 14.46 -3.81
N ALA A 133 -3.04 14.30 -4.86
CA ALA A 133 -2.66 13.66 -6.11
C ALA A 133 -1.56 14.42 -6.86
N THR A 134 -1.43 15.74 -6.67
CA THR A 134 -0.27 16.51 -7.18
C THR A 134 1.04 15.90 -6.67
N VAL A 135 1.12 15.62 -5.37
CA VAL A 135 2.34 15.06 -4.76
C VAL A 135 2.56 13.63 -5.26
N MET A 136 1.50 12.82 -5.33
CA MET A 136 1.61 11.45 -5.86
C MET A 136 2.04 11.42 -7.33
N ALA A 137 1.49 12.31 -8.17
CA ALA A 137 1.86 12.42 -9.58
C ALA A 137 3.31 12.90 -9.76
N HIS A 138 3.80 13.76 -8.86
CA HIS A 138 5.19 14.19 -8.81
C HIS A 138 6.14 13.01 -8.47
N GLU A 139 5.78 12.19 -7.49
CA GLU A 139 6.54 10.98 -7.15
C GLU A 139 6.52 9.92 -8.27
N ILE A 140 5.37 9.73 -8.94
CA ILE A 140 5.29 8.89 -10.15
C ILE A 140 6.15 9.46 -11.28
N ALA A 141 6.26 10.79 -11.40
CA ALA A 141 7.16 11.42 -12.35
C ALA A 141 8.63 11.10 -12.01
N HIS A 142 9.03 11.09 -10.74
CA HIS A 142 10.36 10.65 -10.33
C HIS A 142 10.67 9.20 -10.73
N LEU A 143 9.71 8.29 -10.56
CA LEU A 143 9.85 6.89 -10.98
C LEU A 143 9.91 6.73 -12.49
N SER A 144 8.94 7.31 -13.22
CA SER A 144 8.87 7.19 -14.68
C SER A 144 10.10 7.78 -15.36
N GLN A 145 10.62 8.89 -14.84
CA GLN A 145 11.85 9.50 -15.34
C GLN A 145 13.10 8.87 -14.74
N ARG A 146 13.02 7.78 -13.95
CA ARG A 146 14.17 7.06 -13.36
C ARG A 146 15.19 7.98 -12.68
N HIS A 147 14.71 9.07 -12.06
CA HIS A 147 15.58 10.08 -11.44
C HIS A 147 16.49 9.47 -10.38
N PHE A 148 15.94 8.59 -9.55
CA PHE A 148 16.69 7.89 -8.51
C PHE A 148 17.61 6.82 -9.09
N SER A 149 17.13 6.01 -10.03
CA SER A 149 17.95 4.94 -10.60
C SER A 149 19.20 5.48 -11.29
N ARG A 150 19.09 6.62 -12.01
CA ARG A 150 20.27 7.32 -12.55
C ARG A 150 21.25 7.78 -11.47
N ARG A 151 20.75 8.24 -10.32
CA ARG A 151 21.63 8.62 -9.17
C ARG A 151 22.33 7.41 -8.58
N MET A 152 21.63 6.28 -8.47
CA MET A 152 22.24 5.01 -8.03
C MET A 152 23.29 4.50 -9.00
N GLU A 153 23.00 4.53 -10.30
CA GLU A 153 23.96 4.11 -11.33
C GLU A 153 25.25 4.93 -11.25
N LEU A 154 25.13 6.25 -11.10
CA LEU A 154 26.28 7.13 -10.88
C LEU A 154 27.03 6.80 -9.58
N ALA A 155 26.32 6.51 -8.48
CA ALA A 155 26.95 6.12 -7.21
C ALA A 155 27.66 4.76 -7.31
N ALA A 156 27.08 3.79 -8.02
CA ALA A 156 27.68 2.48 -8.24
C ALA A 156 28.94 2.55 -9.11
N GLN A 157 28.96 3.44 -10.11
CA GLN A 157 30.17 3.74 -10.89
C GLN A 157 31.30 4.32 -10.03
N GLN A 158 30.98 4.98 -8.91
CA GLN A 158 31.97 5.51 -7.95
C GLN A 158 32.45 4.45 -6.95
N GLY A 159 31.78 3.31 -6.86
CA GLY A 159 32.17 2.15 -6.05
C GLY A 159 31.09 1.69 -5.05
N PRO A 160 31.18 0.45 -4.54
CA PRO A 160 30.15 -0.16 -3.70
C PRO A 160 29.89 0.60 -2.40
N MET A 161 30.93 1.17 -1.78
CA MET A 161 30.77 1.97 -0.55
C MET A 161 29.93 3.24 -0.78
N GLN A 162 30.03 3.85 -1.96
CA GLN A 162 29.26 5.05 -2.30
C GLN A 162 27.78 4.71 -2.52
N LEU A 163 27.52 3.59 -3.19
CA LEU A 163 26.17 3.06 -3.37
C LEU A 163 25.52 2.69 -2.02
N ALA A 164 26.24 1.97 -1.16
CA ALA A 164 25.78 1.61 0.18
C ALA A 164 25.49 2.86 1.04
N GLY A 165 26.37 3.86 0.99
CA GLY A 165 26.17 5.14 1.68
C GLY A 165 24.93 5.90 1.18
N LEU A 166 24.68 5.89 -0.13
CA LEU A 166 23.47 6.48 -0.72
C LEU A 166 22.21 5.77 -0.19
N LEU A 167 22.14 4.44 -0.30
CA LEU A 167 20.99 3.64 0.15
C LEU A 167 20.71 3.83 1.65
N ALA A 168 21.75 3.83 2.48
CA ALA A 168 21.64 4.11 3.91
C ALA A 168 21.12 5.53 4.20
N GLY A 169 21.61 6.54 3.48
CA GLY A 169 21.16 7.91 3.63
C GLY A 169 19.67 8.10 3.30
N ILE A 170 19.17 7.42 2.26
CA ILE A 170 17.76 7.45 1.87
C ILE A 170 16.88 6.79 2.94
N LEU A 171 17.32 5.63 3.44
CA LEU A 171 16.61 4.93 4.51
C LEU A 171 16.45 5.84 5.75
N LEU A 172 17.51 6.53 6.17
CA LEU A 172 17.47 7.46 7.30
C LEU A 172 16.60 8.69 7.05
N ALA A 173 16.65 9.28 5.85
CA ALA A 173 15.83 10.44 5.49
C ALA A 173 14.33 10.10 5.51
N ALA A 174 13.98 8.87 5.11
CA ALA A 174 12.60 8.41 5.11
C ALA A 174 12.07 8.01 6.52
N THR A 175 12.94 7.64 7.48
CA THR A 175 12.52 7.14 8.80
C THR A 175 12.55 8.18 9.92
N VAL A 176 13.63 8.95 10.07
CA VAL A 176 13.87 9.77 11.27
C VAL A 176 13.70 11.28 10.99
N GLY A 177 13.57 11.67 9.73
CA GLY A 177 13.77 13.05 9.31
C GLY A 177 15.25 13.44 9.41
N THR A 178 15.73 14.25 8.47
CA THR A 178 17.18 14.39 8.19
C THR A 178 18.06 15.04 9.26
N ASP A 179 17.56 15.39 10.45
CA ASP A 179 18.36 16.07 11.49
C ASP A 179 19.55 15.21 11.98
N ALA A 180 19.46 13.87 11.88
CA ALA A 180 20.56 12.94 12.18
C ALA A 180 21.41 12.57 10.94
N GLY A 181 20.85 12.61 9.73
CA GLY A 181 21.53 12.18 8.50
C GLY A 181 22.53 13.20 7.96
N LEU A 182 22.32 14.50 8.21
CA LEU A 182 23.17 15.58 7.68
C LEU A 182 24.55 15.67 8.35
N ALA A 183 24.71 15.14 9.57
CA ALA A 183 26.00 15.14 10.26
C ALA A 183 27.03 14.19 9.60
N ALA A 184 26.57 13.18 8.85
CA ALA A 184 27.44 12.17 8.24
C ALA A 184 28.03 12.57 6.87
N MET A 185 27.56 13.67 6.25
CA MET A 185 27.89 13.99 4.84
C MET A 185 28.77 15.23 4.63
N THR A 186 29.42 15.78 5.66
CA THR A 186 30.06 17.11 5.59
C THR A 186 31.52 17.14 5.13
N THR A 187 32.08 16.07 4.55
CA THR A 187 33.50 16.08 4.10
C THR A 187 33.75 15.48 2.72
N ALA A 188 33.28 16.12 1.64
CA ALA A 188 33.94 16.08 0.32
C ALA A 188 33.34 17.06 -0.72
N GLN A 189 34.17 18.00 -1.18
CA GLN A 189 34.15 18.68 -2.50
C GLN A 189 32.93 19.53 -2.93
N GLY A 190 33.09 20.87 -2.85
CA GLY A 190 32.08 21.85 -3.26
C GLY A 190 31.71 21.92 -4.75
N LEU A 191 32.48 21.28 -5.66
CA LEU A 191 32.13 21.20 -7.09
C LEU A 191 31.15 20.05 -7.39
N ALA A 192 31.34 18.88 -6.75
CA ALA A 192 30.42 17.75 -6.83
C ALA A 192 29.06 18.10 -6.20
N GLN A 193 29.07 18.92 -5.15
CA GLN A 193 27.86 19.40 -4.50
C GLN A 193 27.03 20.35 -5.38
N ASP A 194 27.65 21.26 -6.15
CA ASP A 194 26.90 22.15 -7.06
C ASP A 194 26.30 21.41 -8.25
N GLU A 195 27.02 20.45 -8.84
CA GLU A 195 26.47 19.60 -9.91
C GLU A 195 25.30 18.73 -9.41
N GLN A 196 25.42 18.13 -8.22
CA GLN A 196 24.34 17.38 -7.59
C GLN A 196 23.11 18.26 -7.32
N LEU A 197 23.30 19.50 -6.87
CA LEU A 197 22.22 20.47 -6.66
C LEU A 197 21.58 20.95 -7.97
N ARG A 198 22.36 21.15 -9.03
CA ARG A 198 21.84 21.49 -10.36
C ARG A 198 21.03 20.34 -10.96
N TYR A 199 21.53 19.11 -10.87
CA TYR A 199 20.83 17.91 -11.32
C TYR A 199 19.54 17.68 -10.54
N SER A 200 19.55 17.89 -9.23
CA SER A 200 18.33 17.88 -8.41
C SER A 200 17.31 18.91 -8.91
N ARG A 201 17.71 20.17 -9.15
CA ARG A 201 16.79 21.20 -9.67
C ARG A 201 16.22 20.89 -11.05
N SER A 202 17.00 20.30 -11.97
CA SER A 202 16.47 19.88 -13.27
C SER A 202 15.48 18.74 -13.13
N ASN A 203 15.76 17.77 -12.26
CA ASN A 203 14.85 16.65 -11.99
C ASN A 203 13.53 17.14 -11.38
N GLU A 204 13.57 18.12 -10.46
CA GLU A 204 12.36 18.73 -9.90
C GLU A 204 11.52 19.42 -10.98
N ALA A 205 12.14 20.23 -11.85
CA ALA A 205 11.42 20.91 -12.92
C ALA A 205 10.84 19.94 -13.96
N GLU A 206 11.53 18.83 -14.23
CA GLU A 206 11.04 17.75 -15.07
C GLU A 206 9.88 17.00 -14.40
N ALA A 207 10.00 16.66 -13.12
CA ALA A 207 8.95 16.00 -12.34
C ALA A 207 7.71 16.88 -12.20
N ASP A 208 7.85 18.18 -11.93
CA ASP A 208 6.74 19.15 -11.90
C ASP A 208 5.98 19.16 -13.24
N ARG A 209 6.71 19.16 -14.37
CA ARG A 209 6.13 19.18 -15.71
C ARG A 209 5.42 17.88 -16.06
N VAL A 210 6.07 16.74 -15.82
CA VAL A 210 5.54 15.41 -16.13
C VAL A 210 4.38 15.09 -15.20
N GLY A 211 4.52 15.33 -13.90
CA GLY A 211 3.50 15.14 -12.88
C GLY A 211 2.25 15.98 -13.14
N LEU A 212 2.40 17.26 -13.51
CA LEU A 212 1.26 18.10 -13.88
C LEU A 212 0.52 17.57 -15.11
N ARG A 213 1.24 17.04 -16.11
CA ARG A 213 0.62 16.40 -17.28
C ARG A 213 -0.12 15.14 -16.86
N THR A 214 0.49 14.25 -16.06
CA THR A 214 -0.17 13.06 -15.51
C THR A 214 -1.45 13.42 -14.76
N LEU A 215 -1.39 14.44 -13.89
CA LEU A 215 -2.53 14.94 -13.12
C LEU A 215 -3.67 15.39 -14.04
N TYR A 216 -3.34 16.14 -15.10
CA TYR A 216 -4.31 16.56 -16.10
C TYR A 216 -4.84 15.39 -16.95
N GLU A 217 -4.01 14.43 -17.32
CA GLU A 217 -4.46 13.27 -18.10
C GLU A 217 -5.37 12.35 -17.27
N ALA A 218 -5.13 12.27 -15.96
CA ALA A 218 -5.96 11.55 -14.98
C ALA A 218 -7.26 12.27 -14.57
N GLY A 219 -7.74 13.25 -15.33
CA GLY A 219 -9.03 13.88 -15.03
C GLY A 219 -9.00 14.96 -13.93
N MET A 220 -7.87 15.18 -13.25
CA MET A 220 -7.78 16.05 -12.06
C MET A 220 -7.58 17.54 -12.39
N ASP A 221 -7.75 18.44 -11.41
CA ASP A 221 -7.51 19.89 -11.60
C ASP A 221 -6.02 20.23 -11.66
N PRO A 222 -5.47 20.67 -12.81
CA PRO A 222 -4.08 21.09 -12.92
C PRO A 222 -3.76 22.33 -12.04
N TYR A 223 -4.77 23.10 -11.63
CA TYR A 223 -4.57 24.24 -10.72
C TYR A 223 -4.39 23.80 -9.26
N ALA A 224 -4.65 22.53 -8.91
CA ALA A 224 -4.34 22.00 -7.59
C ALA A 224 -2.84 21.95 -7.32
N ALA A 225 -2.02 21.77 -8.35
CA ALA A 225 -0.57 21.71 -8.20
C ALA A 225 0.07 22.97 -7.58
N PRO A 226 -0.14 24.18 -8.14
CA PRO A 226 0.36 25.39 -7.50
C PRO A 226 -0.30 25.65 -6.13
N GLN A 227 -1.57 25.28 -5.93
CA GLN A 227 -2.25 25.43 -4.62
C GLN A 227 -1.60 24.57 -3.54
N MET A 228 -1.27 23.32 -3.87
CA MET A 228 -0.61 22.41 -2.94
C MET A 228 0.80 22.93 -2.59
N PHE A 229 1.56 23.38 -3.58
CA PHE A 229 2.88 23.97 -3.33
C PHE A 229 2.81 25.25 -2.49
N GLU A 230 1.84 26.14 -2.74
CA GLU A 230 1.60 27.30 -1.90
C GLU A 230 1.30 26.92 -0.46
N ARG A 231 0.54 25.83 -0.25
CA ARG A 231 0.23 25.35 1.10
C ARG A 231 1.46 24.75 1.79
N MET A 232 2.28 23.98 1.08
CA MET A 232 3.55 23.50 1.61
C MET A 232 4.45 24.68 2.03
N LEU A 233 4.54 25.71 1.18
CA LEU A 233 5.30 26.92 1.48
C LEU A 233 4.72 27.70 2.66
N ALA A 234 3.39 27.76 2.79
CA ALA A 234 2.74 28.39 3.94
C ALA A 234 3.02 27.62 5.24
N ALA A 235 2.95 26.28 5.20
CA ALA A 235 3.23 25.42 6.35
C ALA A 235 4.65 25.63 6.90
N THR A 236 5.62 26.00 6.06
CA THR A 236 6.99 26.31 6.52
C THR A 236 7.07 27.60 7.31
N ARG A 237 6.25 28.60 6.96
CA ARG A 237 6.29 29.94 7.57
C ARG A 237 5.68 29.95 8.97
N TYR A 238 4.70 29.08 9.21
CA TYR A 238 3.99 28.97 10.49
C TYR A 238 4.54 27.86 11.40
N SER A 239 5.55 27.10 10.96
CA SER A 239 6.25 26.13 11.79
C SER A 239 7.13 26.87 12.81
N SER A 240 6.67 26.88 14.07
CA SER A 240 7.34 27.53 15.22
C SER A 240 8.72 26.92 15.56
N THR A 241 9.11 25.82 14.92
CA THR A 241 10.35 25.08 15.22
C THR A 241 11.47 25.31 14.20
N ASN A 242 11.36 26.26 13.26
CA ASN A 242 12.36 26.45 12.18
C ASN A 242 12.60 25.17 11.34
N ARG A 243 11.67 24.19 11.43
CA ARG A 243 11.74 22.91 10.74
C ARG A 243 11.08 23.07 9.38
N VAL A 244 11.90 23.21 8.34
CA VAL A 244 11.50 23.06 6.94
C VAL A 244 10.85 21.67 6.79
N PRO A 245 9.64 21.54 6.20
CA PRO A 245 8.99 20.25 5.97
C PRO A 245 9.93 19.28 5.26
N GLU A 246 9.84 18.01 5.60
CA GLU A 246 10.75 16.99 5.08
C GLU A 246 10.70 16.91 3.55
N PHE A 247 9.51 17.03 2.96
CA PHE A 247 9.33 17.15 1.52
C PHE A 247 10.17 18.26 0.90
N MET A 248 10.30 19.42 1.55
CA MET A 248 11.08 20.54 1.01
C MET A 248 12.59 20.38 1.20
N ARG A 249 13.04 19.42 2.01
CA ARG A 249 14.46 19.06 2.14
C ARG A 249 14.88 18.12 1.01
N THR A 250 14.02 17.19 0.64
CA THR A 250 14.23 16.25 -0.48
C THR A 250 13.86 16.87 -1.84
N HIS A 251 12.82 17.70 -1.88
CA HIS A 251 12.29 18.42 -3.04
C HIS A 251 12.24 19.94 -2.77
N PRO A 252 13.37 20.66 -2.89
CA PRO A 252 13.42 22.09 -2.59
C PRO A 252 12.35 22.90 -3.35
N LEU A 253 11.36 23.41 -2.62
CA LEU A 253 10.31 24.25 -3.18
C LEU A 253 10.70 25.72 -3.11
N SER A 254 10.45 26.46 -4.19
CA SER A 254 10.77 27.89 -4.28
C SER A 254 9.61 28.66 -4.92
N GLU A 255 9.54 29.97 -4.68
CA GLU A 255 8.56 30.84 -5.34
C GLU A 255 8.66 30.76 -6.88
N ARG A 256 9.87 30.50 -7.40
CA ARG A 256 10.08 30.25 -8.84
C ARG A 256 9.38 28.98 -9.30
N ARG A 257 9.48 27.87 -8.56
CA ARG A 257 8.78 26.61 -8.91
C ARG A 257 7.27 26.77 -8.87
N ILE A 258 6.75 27.49 -7.88
CA ILE A 258 5.31 27.82 -7.79
C ILE A 258 4.87 28.64 -9.01
N ALA A 259 5.63 29.67 -9.37
CA ALA A 259 5.33 30.51 -10.53
C ALA A 259 5.41 29.74 -11.86
N ASP A 260 6.40 28.86 -12.03
CA ASP A 260 6.54 28.00 -13.22
C ASP A 260 5.36 27.01 -13.31
N THR A 261 5.06 26.31 -12.22
CA THR A 261 3.93 25.37 -12.13
C THR A 261 2.61 26.06 -12.41
N ARG A 262 2.40 27.26 -11.87
CA ARG A 262 1.21 28.08 -12.15
C ARG A 262 1.12 28.47 -13.63
N THR A 263 2.23 28.86 -14.24
CA THR A 263 2.29 29.21 -15.68
C THR A 263 1.96 28.00 -16.55
N ARG A 264 2.43 26.80 -16.18
CA ARG A 264 2.09 25.55 -16.87
C ARG A 264 0.64 25.15 -16.67
N ALA A 265 0.11 25.28 -15.46
CA ALA A 265 -1.28 24.98 -15.16
C ALA A 265 -2.24 25.81 -16.03
N MET A 266 -1.89 27.07 -16.33
CA MET A 266 -2.65 27.94 -17.25
C MET A 266 -2.69 27.46 -18.70
N GLN A 267 -1.83 26.51 -19.11
CA GLN A 267 -1.86 25.89 -20.43
C GLN A 267 -2.97 24.84 -20.54
N TYR A 268 -3.52 24.41 -19.42
CA TYR A 268 -4.61 23.45 -19.34
C TYR A 268 -5.93 24.15 -18.99
N PRO A 269 -7.07 23.66 -19.48
CA PRO A 269 -8.37 24.14 -19.02
C PRO A 269 -8.54 23.81 -17.53
N LYS A 270 -9.02 24.79 -16.76
CA LYS A 270 -9.38 24.57 -15.36
C LYS A 270 -10.47 23.51 -15.25
N ARG A 271 -10.32 22.58 -14.31
CA ARG A 271 -11.35 21.58 -14.01
C ARG A 271 -11.86 21.79 -12.60
N ILE A 272 -13.17 21.99 -12.46
CA ILE A 272 -13.80 22.10 -11.16
C ILE A 272 -14.32 20.72 -10.79
N ARG A 273 -13.65 20.05 -9.86
CA ARG A 273 -14.08 18.75 -9.33
C ARG A 273 -14.92 18.94 -8.07
N PRO A 274 -15.95 18.10 -7.86
CA PRO A 274 -16.63 18.05 -6.58
C PRO A 274 -15.65 17.61 -5.49
N VAL A 275 -15.99 17.89 -4.24
CA VAL A 275 -15.22 17.38 -3.09
C VAL A 275 -15.26 15.85 -3.13
N SER A 276 -14.10 15.20 -3.27
CA SER A 276 -13.98 13.73 -3.18
C SER A 276 -14.31 13.31 -1.75
N LEU A 277 -15.45 12.63 -1.58
CA LEU A 277 -15.85 12.12 -0.27
C LEU A 277 -14.83 11.09 0.24
N ASP A 278 -14.39 10.17 -0.63
CA ASP A 278 -13.43 9.12 -0.29
C ASP A 278 -12.14 9.70 0.29
N PHE A 279 -11.58 10.74 -0.34
CA PHE A 279 -10.43 11.45 0.20
C PHE A 279 -10.72 12.11 1.56
N GLN A 280 -11.88 12.75 1.72
CA GLN A 280 -12.23 13.39 3.00
C GLN A 280 -12.45 12.36 4.12
N LEU A 281 -12.99 11.17 3.82
CA LEU A 281 -13.12 10.07 4.78
C LEU A 281 -11.73 9.59 5.22
N MET A 282 -10.81 9.41 4.28
CA MET A 282 -9.43 9.04 4.60
C MET A 282 -8.72 10.13 5.40
N ARG A 283 -8.93 11.41 5.09
CA ARG A 283 -8.41 12.50 5.91
C ARG A 283 -8.98 12.48 7.33
N ALA A 284 -10.27 12.18 7.49
CA ALA A 284 -10.89 12.02 8.80
C ALA A 284 -10.31 10.82 9.58
N ARG A 285 -10.04 9.68 8.93
CA ARG A 285 -9.31 8.54 9.53
C ARG A 285 -7.94 8.97 10.07
N VAL A 286 -7.17 9.69 9.26
CA VAL A 286 -5.84 10.18 9.67
C VAL A 286 -5.93 11.20 10.80
N GLU A 287 -6.93 12.08 10.80
CA GLU A 287 -7.14 13.06 11.87
C GLU A 287 -7.45 12.37 13.20
N VAL A 288 -8.26 11.31 13.21
CA VAL A 288 -8.49 10.48 14.41
C VAL A 288 -7.21 9.78 14.86
N HIS A 289 -6.47 9.17 13.92
CA HIS A 289 -5.20 8.47 14.22
C HIS A 289 -4.14 9.40 14.80
N SER A 290 -4.08 10.64 14.30
CA SER A 290 -3.09 11.65 14.70
C SER A 290 -3.50 12.44 15.95
N ALA A 291 -4.70 12.23 16.47
CA ALA A 291 -5.17 12.94 17.66
C ALA A 291 -4.42 12.46 18.91
N PRO A 292 -4.03 13.35 19.84
CA PRO A 292 -3.36 12.95 21.07
C PRO A 292 -4.20 12.02 21.96
N THR A 293 -5.52 12.23 21.97
CA THR A 293 -6.49 11.38 22.66
C THR A 293 -7.79 11.27 21.84
N PRO A 294 -8.54 10.16 21.98
CA PRO A 294 -9.86 10.03 21.36
C PRO A 294 -10.82 11.17 21.76
N GLU A 295 -10.76 11.65 23.01
CA GLU A 295 -11.60 12.74 23.51
C GLU A 295 -11.30 14.07 22.81
N GLU A 296 -10.02 14.36 22.54
CA GLU A 296 -9.61 15.52 21.76
C GLU A 296 -10.10 15.42 20.31
N ALA A 297 -10.03 14.23 19.70
CA ALA A 297 -10.62 14.00 18.37
C ALA A 297 -12.13 14.28 18.38
N VAL A 298 -12.88 13.76 19.38
CA VAL A 298 -14.32 14.03 19.54
C VAL A 298 -14.59 15.54 19.65
N ALA A 299 -13.79 16.26 20.44
CA ALA A 299 -13.93 17.70 20.58
C ALA A 299 -13.66 18.45 19.26
N SER A 300 -12.60 18.06 18.52
CA SER A 300 -12.24 18.61 17.21
C SER A 300 -13.39 18.45 16.21
N PHE A 301 -13.89 17.22 16.02
CA PHE A 301 -14.95 16.97 15.05
C PHE A 301 -16.27 17.63 15.42
N ARG A 302 -16.62 17.71 16.72
CA ARG A 302 -17.81 18.47 17.16
C ARG A 302 -17.68 19.95 16.87
N ALA A 303 -16.51 20.54 17.10
CA ALA A 303 -16.26 21.94 16.74
C ALA A 303 -16.32 22.15 15.22
N ALA A 304 -15.76 21.24 14.43
CA ALA A 304 -15.80 21.28 12.97
C ALA A 304 -17.23 21.21 12.40
N LEU A 305 -18.12 20.41 13.01
CA LEU A 305 -19.54 20.33 12.64
C LEU A 305 -20.35 21.60 12.99
N GLN A 306 -19.92 22.35 14.01
CA GLN A 306 -20.53 23.64 14.37
C GLN A 306 -20.00 24.81 13.53
N GLY A 307 -18.78 24.66 13.01
CA GLY A 307 -18.10 25.66 12.19
C GLY A 307 -18.30 25.41 10.70
N GLN A 308 -17.21 25.61 9.94
CA GLN A 308 -17.18 25.35 8.51
C GLN A 308 -16.35 24.10 8.25
N THR A 309 -16.98 23.11 7.64
CA THR A 309 -16.31 21.91 7.13
C THR A 309 -16.44 21.80 5.62
N ARG A 310 -15.48 21.12 4.97
CA ARG A 310 -15.51 20.80 3.53
C ARG A 310 -16.52 19.72 3.20
N SER A 311 -16.72 18.79 4.13
CA SER A 311 -17.66 17.68 3.98
C SER A 311 -18.23 17.37 5.34
N THR A 312 -19.50 17.74 5.53
CA THR A 312 -20.25 17.41 6.76
C THR A 312 -20.28 15.90 6.96
N GLU A 313 -20.51 15.14 5.90
CA GLU A 313 -20.53 13.67 5.94
C GLU A 313 -19.21 13.08 6.43
N ALA A 314 -18.07 13.50 5.87
CA ALA A 314 -16.77 13.02 6.33
C ALA A 314 -16.39 13.48 7.74
N THR A 315 -16.87 14.65 8.15
CA THR A 315 -16.66 15.17 9.51
C THR A 315 -17.47 14.36 10.52
N THR A 316 -18.70 14.01 10.18
CA THR A 316 -19.53 13.10 10.96
C THR A 316 -18.92 11.72 11.03
N TYR A 317 -18.38 11.20 9.92
CA TYR A 317 -17.64 9.93 9.92
C TYR A 317 -16.42 9.97 10.86
N GLY A 318 -15.62 11.04 10.82
CA GLY A 318 -14.53 11.24 11.78
C GLY A 318 -15.01 11.28 13.24
N LEU A 319 -16.16 11.91 13.50
CA LEU A 319 -16.79 11.89 14.82
C LEU A 319 -17.21 10.47 15.24
N VAL A 320 -17.75 9.66 14.33
CA VAL A 320 -18.11 8.25 14.58
C VAL A 320 -16.89 7.46 15.03
N LEU A 321 -15.78 7.56 14.29
CA LEU A 321 -14.53 6.88 14.63
C LEU A 321 -13.98 7.35 15.98
N ALA A 322 -13.94 8.67 16.20
CA ALA A 322 -13.47 9.26 17.46
C ALA A 322 -14.32 8.83 18.67
N LEU A 323 -15.66 8.81 18.52
CA LEU A 323 -16.56 8.35 19.58
C LEU A 323 -16.39 6.86 19.88
N THR A 324 -16.18 6.04 18.84
CA THR A 324 -15.92 4.61 19.00
C THR A 324 -14.62 4.38 19.77
N ALA A 325 -13.54 5.06 19.36
CA ALA A 325 -12.24 5.02 20.04
C ALA A 325 -12.30 5.56 21.49
N ALA A 326 -13.16 6.55 21.75
CA ALA A 326 -13.39 7.10 23.09
C ALA A 326 -14.30 6.23 23.98
N GLY A 327 -14.64 5.00 23.56
CA GLY A 327 -15.50 4.10 24.33
C GLY A 327 -16.96 4.55 24.42
N ARG A 328 -17.45 5.32 23.44
CA ARG A 328 -18.82 5.85 23.36
C ARG A 328 -19.59 5.29 22.14
N PRO A 329 -19.68 3.97 21.97
CA PRO A 329 -20.22 3.35 20.75
C PRO A 329 -21.72 3.62 20.53
N ASN A 330 -22.47 3.96 21.58
CA ASN A 330 -23.89 4.32 21.44
C ASN A 330 -24.08 5.69 20.78
N GLU A 331 -23.24 6.67 21.13
CA GLU A 331 -23.24 7.97 20.45
C GLU A 331 -22.64 7.87 19.04
N ALA A 332 -21.65 6.99 18.85
CA ALA A 332 -21.07 6.71 17.54
C ALA A 332 -22.14 6.20 16.56
N ALA A 333 -22.95 5.19 16.95
CA ALA A 333 -24.01 4.70 16.09
C ALA A 333 -25.06 5.76 15.75
N LEU A 334 -25.50 6.56 16.73
CA LEU A 334 -26.45 7.65 16.46
C LEU A 334 -25.88 8.66 15.45
N SER A 335 -24.57 8.89 15.49
CA SER A 335 -23.88 9.78 14.54
C SER A 335 -23.77 9.10 13.16
N LEU A 336 -23.48 7.81 13.11
CA LEU A 336 -23.39 7.02 11.88
C LEU A 336 -24.74 6.95 11.16
N ASP A 337 -25.84 6.73 11.89
CA ASP A 337 -27.20 6.70 11.35
C ASP A 337 -27.55 7.97 10.55
N SER A 338 -27.00 9.12 10.94
CA SER A 338 -27.26 10.40 10.28
C SER A 338 -26.66 10.53 8.87
N ILE A 339 -25.65 9.72 8.55
CA ILE A 339 -24.99 9.67 7.22
C ILE A 339 -25.26 8.36 6.49
N TRP A 340 -25.70 7.31 7.20
CA TRP A 340 -25.89 5.98 6.65
C TRP A 340 -26.93 5.92 5.52
N SER A 341 -28.06 6.62 5.69
CA SER A 341 -29.20 6.51 4.77
C SER A 341 -28.93 7.00 3.35
N GLU A 342 -27.91 7.84 3.16
CA GLU A 342 -27.54 8.40 1.86
C GLU A 342 -26.60 7.46 1.08
N ASN A 343 -25.90 6.54 1.76
CA ASN A 343 -24.80 5.75 1.20
C ASN A 343 -24.61 4.38 1.89
N THR A 344 -25.66 3.55 1.93
CA THR A 344 -25.68 2.29 2.71
C THR A 344 -24.63 1.25 2.33
N ASP A 345 -24.05 1.34 1.13
CA ASP A 345 -23.17 0.30 0.58
C ASP A 345 -21.66 0.62 0.74
N ARG A 346 -21.34 1.77 1.34
CA ARG A 346 -19.96 2.22 1.55
C ARG A 346 -19.23 1.33 2.55
N ILE A 347 -18.08 0.81 2.13
CA ILE A 347 -17.31 -0.12 2.94
C ILE A 347 -16.77 0.54 4.20
N GLU A 348 -16.47 1.84 4.15
CA GLU A 348 -16.00 2.64 5.28
C GLU A 348 -17.04 2.69 6.39
N TYR A 349 -18.33 2.77 6.03
CA TYR A 349 -19.44 2.83 6.97
C TYR A 349 -19.74 1.46 7.53
N VAL A 350 -19.77 0.42 6.68
CA VAL A 350 -19.92 -0.97 7.12
C VAL A 350 -18.83 -1.37 8.11
N ILE A 351 -17.58 -1.01 7.83
CA ILE A 351 -16.46 -1.27 8.76
C ILE A 351 -16.64 -0.47 10.06
N ALA A 352 -17.03 0.81 10.00
CA ALA A 352 -17.29 1.60 11.19
C ALA A 352 -18.47 1.05 12.04
N ASP A 353 -19.55 0.56 11.43
CA ASP A 353 -20.65 -0.10 12.15
C ASP A 353 -20.18 -1.38 12.84
N ALA A 354 -19.36 -2.18 12.16
CA ALA A 354 -18.75 -3.36 12.75
C ALA A 354 -17.81 -3.01 13.92
N GLU A 355 -16.96 -1.98 13.78
CA GLU A 355 -16.10 -1.47 14.86
C GLU A 355 -16.92 -0.99 16.06
N ILE A 356 -18.06 -0.34 15.83
CA ILE A 356 -19.01 0.06 16.90
C ILE A 356 -19.53 -1.18 17.63
N ASP A 357 -19.94 -2.22 16.91
CA ASP A 357 -20.45 -3.45 17.52
C ASP A 357 -19.37 -4.21 18.29
N LEU A 358 -18.13 -4.22 17.80
CA LEU A 358 -16.97 -4.73 18.54
C LEU A 358 -16.75 -3.94 19.84
N ALA A 359 -16.79 -2.61 19.77
CA ALA A 359 -16.67 -1.73 20.95
C ALA A 359 -17.83 -1.90 21.96
N ARG A 360 -18.99 -2.41 21.54
CA ARG A 360 -20.12 -2.79 22.43
C ARG A 360 -19.96 -4.18 23.05
N GLY A 361 -18.97 -4.96 22.64
CA GLY A 361 -18.82 -6.36 23.02
C GLY A 361 -19.79 -7.29 22.27
N ASN A 362 -20.21 -6.92 21.06
CA ASN A 362 -21.11 -7.70 20.20
C ASN A 362 -20.41 -8.22 18.92
N PRO A 363 -19.31 -8.99 19.03
CA PRO A 363 -18.52 -9.37 17.86
C PRO A 363 -19.27 -10.26 16.87
N GLN A 364 -20.28 -11.03 17.30
CA GLN A 364 -21.11 -11.82 16.39
C GLN A 364 -21.95 -10.95 15.43
N ARG A 365 -22.37 -9.76 15.88
CA ARG A 365 -23.09 -8.82 15.02
C ARG A 365 -22.14 -8.21 13.98
N ALA A 366 -20.95 -7.80 14.41
CA ALA A 366 -19.89 -7.33 13.51
C ALA A 366 -19.55 -8.37 12.43
N VAL A 367 -19.38 -9.64 12.82
CA VAL A 367 -19.15 -10.77 11.90
C VAL A 367 -20.27 -10.87 10.87
N ALA A 368 -21.54 -10.87 11.29
CA ALA A 368 -22.68 -10.98 10.37
C ALA A 368 -22.76 -9.82 9.38
N THR A 369 -22.56 -8.58 9.85
CA THR A 369 -22.55 -7.37 9.00
C THR A 369 -21.43 -7.44 7.95
N LEU A 370 -20.22 -7.80 8.37
CA LEU A 370 -19.06 -7.87 7.48
C LEU A 370 -19.15 -9.05 6.50
N GLU A 371 -19.64 -10.20 6.94
CA GLU A 371 -19.87 -11.38 6.09
C GLU A 371 -20.83 -11.04 4.94
N GLN A 372 -21.98 -10.46 5.27
CA GLN A 372 -22.98 -10.05 4.28
C GLN A 372 -22.39 -9.07 3.25
N ARG A 373 -21.55 -8.12 3.70
CA ARG A 373 -20.91 -7.17 2.77
C ARG A 373 -19.84 -7.84 1.90
N LEU A 374 -19.10 -8.79 2.45
CA LEU A 374 -18.04 -9.52 1.75
C LEU A 374 -18.62 -10.46 0.68
N GLU A 375 -19.82 -11.01 0.88
CA GLU A 375 -20.55 -11.75 -0.16
C GLU A 375 -20.78 -10.90 -1.43
N LEU A 376 -21.01 -9.60 -1.26
CA LEU A 376 -21.21 -8.63 -2.35
C LEU A 376 -19.90 -8.09 -2.93
N SER A 377 -18.77 -8.25 -2.23
CA SER A 377 -17.45 -7.77 -2.67
C SER A 377 -16.34 -8.77 -2.32
N PRO A 378 -16.35 -9.98 -2.93
CA PRO A 378 -15.41 -11.03 -2.57
C PRO A 378 -13.95 -10.62 -2.81
N GLY A 379 -13.08 -10.87 -1.82
CA GLY A 379 -11.65 -10.55 -1.90
C GLY A 379 -11.29 -9.08 -1.68
N ASN A 380 -12.26 -8.22 -1.33
CA ASN A 380 -11.97 -6.85 -0.91
C ASN A 380 -11.11 -6.88 0.36
N HIS A 381 -9.88 -6.35 0.26
CA HIS A 381 -8.89 -6.50 1.30
C HIS A 381 -9.28 -5.81 2.63
N PRO A 382 -9.73 -4.54 2.66
CA PRO A 382 -10.18 -3.90 3.89
C PRO A 382 -11.30 -4.65 4.62
N LEU A 383 -12.35 -5.07 3.89
CA LEU A 383 -13.44 -5.86 4.47
C LEU A 383 -12.96 -7.21 4.99
N THR A 384 -12.06 -7.87 4.27
CA THR A 384 -11.52 -9.18 4.67
C THR A 384 -10.70 -9.07 5.95
N MET A 385 -9.89 -8.02 6.09
CA MET A 385 -9.12 -7.75 7.30
C MET A 385 -10.03 -7.45 8.50
N ALA A 386 -11.03 -6.58 8.32
CA ALA A 386 -12.02 -6.28 9.36
C ALA A 386 -12.82 -7.52 9.76
N TYR A 387 -13.22 -8.36 8.79
CA TYR A 387 -13.97 -9.59 9.04
C TYR A 387 -13.14 -10.61 9.81
N ALA A 388 -11.87 -10.79 9.45
CA ALA A 388 -10.98 -11.70 10.16
C ALA A 388 -10.73 -11.26 11.62
N ASP A 389 -10.57 -9.95 11.86
CA ASP A 389 -10.47 -9.41 13.21
C ASP A 389 -11.76 -9.60 14.01
N ALA A 390 -12.93 -9.34 13.40
CA ALA A 390 -14.21 -9.58 14.04
C ALA A 390 -14.42 -11.07 14.40
N LEU A 391 -14.02 -12.00 13.51
CA LEU A 391 -14.03 -13.44 13.79
C LEU A 391 -13.08 -13.83 14.92
N HIS A 392 -11.89 -13.23 14.96
CA HIS A 392 -10.94 -13.41 16.05
C HIS A 392 -11.56 -12.97 17.39
N GLN A 393 -12.13 -11.78 17.45
CA GLN A 393 -12.80 -11.25 18.65
C GLN A 393 -14.08 -12.02 19.01
N ALA A 394 -14.76 -12.62 18.04
CA ALA A 394 -15.92 -13.49 18.26
C ALA A 394 -15.55 -14.89 18.79
N GLY A 395 -14.27 -15.19 18.98
CA GLY A 395 -13.80 -16.51 19.44
C GLY A 395 -13.87 -17.59 18.36
N SER A 396 -13.80 -17.20 17.08
CA SER A 396 -13.83 -18.11 15.92
C SER A 396 -12.51 -18.11 15.13
N PRO A 397 -11.36 -18.43 15.77
CA PRO A 397 -10.04 -18.29 15.16
C PRO A 397 -9.83 -19.19 13.93
N HIS A 398 -10.48 -20.35 13.85
CA HIS A 398 -10.40 -21.23 12.68
C HIS A 398 -11.00 -20.60 11.41
N LEU A 399 -12.10 -19.85 11.55
CA LEU A 399 -12.70 -19.14 10.43
C LEU A 399 -11.84 -17.94 10.01
N ALA A 400 -11.29 -17.21 10.99
CA ALA A 400 -10.36 -16.12 10.74
C ALA A 400 -9.10 -16.61 10.01
N GLU A 401 -8.55 -17.75 10.45
CA GLU A 401 -7.42 -18.42 9.79
C GLU A 401 -7.73 -18.76 8.33
N ALA A 402 -8.85 -19.45 8.07
CA ALA A 402 -9.22 -19.83 6.70
C ALA A 402 -9.37 -18.60 5.79
N THR A 403 -9.98 -17.53 6.32
CA THR A 403 -10.16 -16.25 5.64
C THR A 403 -8.82 -15.60 5.28
N LEU A 404 -7.90 -15.50 6.24
CA LEU A 404 -6.60 -14.86 6.05
C LEU A 404 -5.65 -15.69 5.19
N ILE A 405 -5.73 -17.03 5.22
CA ILE A 405 -4.97 -17.88 4.29
C ILE A 405 -5.39 -17.58 2.85
N GLU A 406 -6.70 -17.50 2.56
CA GLU A 406 -7.18 -17.16 1.23
C GLU A 406 -6.81 -15.72 0.83
N GLN A 407 -6.81 -14.78 1.78
CA GLN A 407 -6.42 -13.40 1.51
C GLN A 407 -4.92 -13.26 1.26
N SER A 408 -4.07 -14.02 1.98
CA SER A 408 -2.60 -13.99 1.82
C SER A 408 -2.14 -14.37 0.40
N ARG A 409 -2.94 -15.17 -0.31
CA ARG A 409 -2.69 -15.56 -1.70
C ARG A 409 -2.99 -14.43 -2.69
N ARG A 410 -3.84 -13.48 -2.31
CA ARG A 410 -4.23 -12.32 -3.14
C ARG A 410 -3.37 -11.11 -2.82
N VAL A 411 -3.17 -10.86 -1.52
CA VAL A 411 -2.42 -9.72 -0.99
C VAL A 411 -1.29 -10.26 -0.12
N SER A 412 -0.19 -10.66 -0.76
CA SER A 412 0.95 -11.24 -0.05
C SER A 412 1.86 -10.20 0.59
N ASN A 413 1.79 -8.94 0.18
CA ASN A 413 2.78 -7.91 0.55
C ASN A 413 2.36 -7.02 1.72
N ASP A 414 1.27 -7.37 2.41
CA ASP A 414 0.79 -6.71 3.63
C ASP A 414 1.35 -7.38 4.90
N PRO A 415 2.27 -6.74 5.65
CA PRO A 415 2.77 -7.26 6.92
C PRO A 415 1.68 -7.41 7.98
N GLY A 416 0.67 -6.54 7.99
CA GLY A 416 -0.45 -6.59 8.93
C GLY A 416 -1.26 -7.87 8.80
N LEU A 417 -1.51 -8.31 7.56
CA LEU A 417 -2.12 -9.61 7.26
C LEU A 417 -1.34 -10.77 7.87
N TRP A 418 -0.02 -10.84 7.64
CA TRP A 418 0.79 -11.95 8.14
C TRP A 418 0.90 -11.96 9.67
N TYR A 419 0.90 -10.78 10.29
CA TYR A 419 0.85 -10.64 11.73
C TYR A 419 -0.47 -11.21 12.29
N LEU A 420 -1.61 -10.75 11.78
CA LEU A 420 -2.93 -11.22 12.23
C LEU A 420 -3.12 -12.72 11.94
N LEU A 421 -2.68 -13.19 10.77
CA LEU A 421 -2.77 -14.61 10.40
C LEU A 421 -1.99 -15.48 11.39
N ALA A 422 -0.79 -15.06 11.78
CA ALA A 422 -0.04 -15.75 12.81
C ALA A 422 -0.79 -15.81 14.14
N GLU A 423 -1.35 -14.70 14.61
CA GLU A 423 -2.08 -14.66 15.88
C GLU A 423 -3.28 -15.62 15.88
N VAL A 424 -4.11 -15.57 14.85
CA VAL A 424 -5.29 -16.44 14.77
C VAL A 424 -4.91 -17.90 14.61
N GLN A 425 -3.83 -18.23 13.90
CA GLN A 425 -3.31 -19.60 13.80
C GLN A 425 -2.85 -20.14 15.15
N GLY A 426 -2.23 -19.30 15.98
CA GLY A 426 -1.87 -19.66 17.35
C GLY A 426 -3.11 -20.01 18.19
N LEU A 427 -4.17 -19.20 18.09
CA LEU A 427 -5.44 -19.42 18.80
C LEU A 427 -6.23 -20.62 18.27
N ALA A 428 -6.14 -20.90 16.97
CA ALA A 428 -6.69 -22.07 16.32
C ALA A 428 -5.89 -23.36 16.63
N GLY A 429 -4.74 -23.26 17.31
CA GLY A 429 -3.88 -24.40 17.58
C GLY A 429 -3.07 -24.89 16.37
N ASN A 430 -3.09 -24.18 15.24
CA ASN A 430 -2.21 -24.45 14.10
C ASN A 430 -0.80 -23.89 14.36
N ILE A 431 -0.02 -24.58 15.19
CA ILE A 431 1.31 -24.12 15.63
C ILE A 431 2.33 -24.07 14.48
N ILE A 432 2.25 -25.01 13.52
CA ILE A 432 3.12 -24.99 12.35
C ILE A 432 2.78 -23.77 11.48
N GLY A 433 1.50 -23.52 11.22
CA GLY A 433 1.01 -22.34 10.50
C GLY A 433 1.48 -21.04 11.16
N LEU A 434 1.24 -20.89 12.47
CA LEU A 434 1.68 -19.75 13.29
C LEU A 434 3.14 -19.39 13.01
N HIS A 435 4.04 -20.36 13.14
CA HIS A 435 5.47 -20.13 12.96
C HIS A 435 5.83 -19.76 11.52
N ARG A 436 5.16 -20.35 10.52
CA ARG A 436 5.35 -19.99 9.11
C ARG A 436 4.88 -18.56 8.82
N SER A 437 3.69 -18.19 9.26
CA SER A 437 3.14 -16.84 9.05
C SER A 437 3.95 -15.77 9.78
N ARG A 438 4.44 -16.06 11.01
CA ARG A 438 5.39 -15.17 11.70
C ARG A 438 6.69 -15.02 10.95
N ALA A 439 7.19 -16.09 10.32
CA ALA A 439 8.40 -15.99 9.50
C ALA A 439 8.19 -15.05 8.31
N GLU A 440 7.04 -15.13 7.62
CA GLU A 440 6.71 -14.22 6.52
C GLU A 440 6.64 -12.76 6.98
N TYR A 441 5.98 -12.49 8.11
CA TYR A 441 6.01 -11.16 8.73
C TYR A 441 7.44 -10.67 8.98
N PHE A 442 8.28 -11.50 9.61
CA PHE A 442 9.67 -11.12 9.91
C PHE A 442 10.52 -10.91 8.66
N ILE A 443 10.31 -11.69 7.60
CA ILE A 443 10.96 -11.46 6.30
C ILE A 443 10.58 -10.08 5.77
N MET A 444 9.31 -9.68 5.83
CA MET A 444 8.83 -8.40 5.30
C MET A 444 9.38 -7.17 6.00
N ILE A 445 9.86 -7.32 7.24
CA ILE A 445 10.47 -6.24 8.02
C ILE A 445 12.00 -6.40 8.14
N ASN A 446 12.61 -7.26 7.31
CA ASN A 446 14.03 -7.57 7.30
C ASN A 446 14.59 -8.15 8.62
N ALA A 447 13.75 -8.78 9.44
CA ALA A 447 14.14 -9.48 10.67
C ALA A 447 14.47 -10.96 10.37
N LEU A 448 15.43 -11.19 9.46
CA LEU A 448 15.72 -12.51 8.90
C LEU A 448 16.12 -13.57 9.94
N ASP A 449 16.83 -13.17 11.00
CA ASP A 449 17.19 -14.07 12.11
C ASP A 449 15.96 -14.55 12.88
N ALA A 450 15.00 -13.65 13.10
CA ALA A 450 13.74 -14.00 13.73
C ALA A 450 12.92 -14.92 12.82
N ALA A 451 12.88 -14.65 11.51
CA ALA A 451 12.21 -15.50 10.54
C ALA A 451 12.78 -16.92 10.51
N GLU A 452 14.11 -17.06 10.40
CA GLU A 452 14.80 -18.36 10.43
C GLU A 452 14.49 -19.13 11.71
N LYS A 453 14.51 -18.44 12.86
CA LYS A 453 14.17 -19.05 14.15
C LYS A 453 12.73 -19.56 14.18
N GLN A 454 11.76 -18.81 13.65
CA GLN A 454 10.37 -19.27 13.56
C GLN A 454 10.25 -20.49 12.65
N LEU A 455 10.89 -20.47 11.47
CA LEU A 455 10.89 -21.62 10.57
C LEU A 455 11.55 -22.86 11.20
N GLY A 456 12.60 -22.69 12.00
CA GLY A 456 13.20 -23.77 12.79
C GLY A 456 12.22 -24.39 13.78
N TYR A 457 11.41 -23.57 14.46
CA TYR A 457 10.33 -24.07 15.33
C TYR A 457 9.25 -24.81 14.56
N ALA A 458 8.81 -24.29 13.41
CA ALA A 458 7.87 -25.00 12.53
C ALA A 458 8.45 -26.36 12.09
N GLN A 459 9.70 -26.37 11.64
CA GLN A 459 10.39 -27.55 11.12
C GLN A 459 10.48 -28.67 12.18
N ALA A 460 10.77 -28.32 13.44
CA ALA A 460 10.82 -29.28 14.53
C ALA A 460 9.48 -29.98 14.82
N LEU A 461 8.36 -29.40 14.36
CA LEU A 461 7.01 -29.92 14.56
C LEU A 461 6.45 -30.66 13.34
N THR A 462 7.18 -30.72 12.22
CA THR A 462 6.68 -31.33 10.97
C THR A 462 6.61 -32.85 10.97
N ASP A 463 7.25 -33.54 11.93
CA ASP A 463 7.29 -35.00 12.03
C ASP A 463 7.44 -35.73 10.68
N ARG A 464 6.37 -36.39 10.20
CA ARG A 464 6.31 -37.18 8.95
C ARG A 464 5.69 -36.41 7.78
N ASP A 465 5.34 -35.14 7.96
CA ASP A 465 4.83 -34.29 6.89
C ASP A 465 5.98 -33.80 6.00
N PHE A 466 6.35 -34.66 5.05
CA PHE A 466 7.43 -34.39 4.11
C PHE A 466 7.16 -33.17 3.24
N THR A 467 5.90 -32.91 2.88
CA THR A 467 5.52 -31.78 2.03
C THR A 467 5.74 -30.47 2.76
N THR A 468 5.21 -30.33 3.98
CA THR A 468 5.39 -29.10 4.77
C THR A 468 6.85 -28.89 5.16
N SER A 469 7.58 -29.96 5.50
CA SER A 469 9.02 -29.86 5.76
C SER A 469 9.81 -29.37 4.54
N SER A 470 9.46 -29.85 3.33
CA SER A 470 10.15 -29.42 2.10
C SER A 470 9.93 -27.94 1.82
N LEU A 471 8.70 -27.44 2.01
CA LEU A 471 8.37 -26.01 1.87
C LEU A 471 9.12 -25.13 2.88
N ILE A 472 9.24 -25.58 4.14
CA ILE A 472 10.00 -24.84 5.17
C ILE A 472 11.50 -24.80 4.81
N ASN A 473 12.07 -25.93 4.36
CA ASN A 473 13.47 -25.99 3.94
C ASN A 473 13.76 -25.15 2.70
N GLU A 474 12.82 -25.04 1.77
CA GLU A 474 12.89 -24.09 0.65
C GLU A 474 12.90 -22.65 1.17
N ARG A 475 11.97 -22.29 2.04
CA ARG A 475 11.90 -20.94 2.59
C ARG A 475 13.13 -20.54 3.41
N LEU A 476 13.74 -21.49 4.13
CA LEU A 476 15.03 -21.29 4.81
C LEU A 476 16.17 -20.99 3.82
N ARG A 477 16.18 -21.64 2.65
CA ARG A 477 17.15 -21.35 1.57
C ARG A 477 16.92 -19.98 0.95
N ASP A 478 15.67 -19.54 0.82
CA ASP A 478 15.35 -18.19 0.37
C ASP A 478 15.95 -17.15 1.33
N ILE A 479 15.77 -17.34 2.65
CA ILE A 479 16.35 -16.43 3.66
C ILE A 479 17.88 -16.37 3.54
N GLN A 480 18.54 -17.51 3.34
CA GLN A 480 19.99 -17.55 3.13
C GLN A 480 20.42 -16.79 1.86
N SER A 481 19.62 -16.90 0.80
CA SER A 481 19.86 -16.18 -0.46
C SER A 481 19.70 -14.67 -0.27
N MET A 482 18.65 -14.24 0.43
CA MET A 482 18.43 -12.82 0.77
C MET A 482 19.59 -12.23 1.58
N ARG A 483 20.15 -12.98 2.54
CA ARG A 483 21.35 -12.55 3.29
C ARG A 483 22.56 -12.39 2.37
N ALA A 484 22.80 -13.38 1.51
CA ALA A 484 23.92 -13.34 0.58
C ALA A 484 23.83 -12.17 -0.42
N GLU A 485 22.62 -11.75 -0.79
CA GLU A 485 22.39 -10.55 -1.60
C GLU A 485 22.71 -9.27 -0.83
N MET A 486 22.29 -9.17 0.43
CA MET A 486 22.60 -8.02 1.29
C MET A 486 24.10 -7.85 1.55
N ASP A 487 24.85 -8.96 1.67
CA ASP A 487 26.30 -8.91 1.88
C ASP A 487 27.08 -8.48 0.61
N ARG A 488 26.44 -8.55 -0.57
CA ARG A 488 27.04 -8.20 -1.87
C ARG A 488 26.74 -6.76 -2.30
N SER A 489 25.66 -6.17 -1.79
CA SER A 489 25.24 -4.78 -2.00
C SER A 489 25.94 -3.82 -1.05
#